data_AF-G4YVR1-F1
#
_entry.id   AF-G4YVR1-F1
#
_cell.length_a   1.000
_cell.length_b   1.000
_cell.length_c   1.000
_cell.angle_alpha   90.00
_cell.angle_beta   90.00
_cell.angle_gamma   90.00
#
_symmetry.space_group_name_H-M   'P 1'
#
loop_
_entity.id
_entity.type
_entity.pdbx_description
1 polymer ?
#
loop_
_entity_poly.entity_id
_entity_poly.type
_entity_poly.pdbx_seq_one_letter_code
_entity_poly.pdbx_strand_id
1 'polypeptide(L)'
;IAAGLASADVPISVQYDATYALPEARGFPCSGDGAAPVGQTCPQAGDVAVGDCYPYLPSFNGTDCVAPVDAECVYVTGDTWGCAFPTT
;
A
#
# COMPACT_ATOMS: atom_id res chain seq x y z
N ILE A 1 -12.38 -19.16 24.86
CA ILE A 1 -12.86 -18.69 23.54
C ILE A 1 -11.84 -17.66 23.09
N ALA A 2 -10.91 -18.04 22.21
CA ALA A 2 -9.97 -17.09 21.64
C ALA A 2 -10.75 -16.28 20.59
N ALA A 3 -11.11 -15.04 20.92
CA ALA A 3 -11.55 -14.10 19.91
C ALA A 3 -10.34 -13.88 19.00
N GLY A 4 -10.37 -14.48 17.80
CA GLY A 4 -9.48 -14.09 16.73
C GLY A 4 -9.73 -12.61 16.50
N LEU A 5 -8.77 -11.77 16.89
CA LEU A 5 -8.71 -10.39 16.42
C LEU A 5 -8.69 -10.51 14.90
N ALA A 6 -9.80 -10.21 14.25
CA ALA A 6 -9.76 -9.92 12.83
C ALA A 6 -8.80 -8.73 12.73
N SER A 7 -7.58 -8.97 12.26
CA SER A 7 -6.70 -7.90 11.83
C SER A 7 -7.55 -7.06 10.88
N ALA A 8 -7.92 -5.85 11.25
CA ALA A 8 -8.65 -4.98 10.34
C ALA A 8 -7.59 -4.42 9.39
N ASP A 9 -7.14 -5.25 8.46
CA ASP A 9 -6.20 -4.79 7.45
C ASP A 9 -6.83 -3.64 6.68
N VAL A 10 -6.05 -2.56 6.56
CA VAL A 10 -6.48 -1.36 5.86
C VAL A 10 -6.03 -1.51 4.41
N PRO A 11 -6.96 -1.57 3.44
CA PRO A 11 -6.60 -1.62 2.05
C PRO A 11 -6.00 -0.28 1.63
N ILE A 12 -4.81 -0.32 1.01
CA ILE A 12 -4.12 0.85 0.48
C ILE A 12 -3.71 0.57 -0.97
N SER A 13 -4.07 1.48 -1.87
CA SER A 13 -3.64 1.40 -3.27
C SER A 13 -2.27 2.05 -3.43
N VAL A 14 -1.40 1.38 -4.17
CA VAL A 14 -0.10 1.94 -4.59
C VAL A 14 -0.27 2.52 -6.00
N GLN A 15 0.21 3.74 -6.22
CA GLN A 15 0.10 4.44 -7.48
C GLN A 15 0.74 3.61 -8.61
N TYR A 16 -0.03 3.40 -9.67
CA TYR A 16 0.35 2.58 -10.84
C TYR A 16 0.64 1.10 -10.53
N ASP A 17 0.17 0.62 -9.38
CA ASP A 17 0.32 -0.77 -8.97
C ASP A 17 -0.98 -1.32 -8.35
N ALA A 18 -0.87 -2.31 -7.46
CA ALA A 18 -2.00 -3.05 -6.89
C ALA A 18 -2.46 -2.46 -5.55
N THR A 19 -3.50 -3.09 -4.98
CA THR A 19 -4.04 -2.75 -3.66
C THR A 19 -3.53 -3.75 -2.62
N TYR A 20 -2.89 -3.26 -1.57
CA TYR A 20 -2.26 -4.03 -0.50
C TYR A 20 -3.01 -3.90 0.83
N ALA A 21 -2.93 -4.91 1.67
CA ALA A 21 -3.53 -4.93 2.99
C ALA A 21 -2.49 -4.57 4.06
N LEU A 22 -2.65 -3.42 4.72
CA LEU A 22 -1.77 -3.00 5.81
C LEU A 22 -2.34 -3.40 7.18
N PRO A 23 -1.59 -4.10 8.04
CA PRO A 23 -2.04 -4.36 9.40
C PRO A 23 -2.06 -3.07 10.22
N GLU A 24 -3.09 -2.86 11.05
CA GLU A 24 -3.24 -1.66 11.90
C GLU A 24 -2.03 -1.42 12.81
N ALA A 25 -1.31 -2.48 13.17
CA ALA A 25 -0.09 -2.41 13.97
C ALA A 25 1.05 -1.59 13.32
N ARG A 26 1.01 -1.39 12.00
CA ARG A 26 1.98 -0.54 11.28
C ARG A 26 1.65 0.95 11.36
N GLY A 27 0.45 1.31 11.83
CA GLY A 27 0.01 2.70 11.96
C GLY A 27 -0.95 3.14 10.86
N PHE A 28 -1.20 4.45 10.81
CA PHE A 28 -2.16 5.03 9.87
C PHE A 28 -1.65 4.98 8.42
N PRO A 29 -2.48 4.57 7.45
CA PRO A 29 -2.12 4.52 6.04
C PRO A 29 -1.76 5.90 5.49
N CYS A 30 -0.86 5.93 4.50
CA CYS A 30 -0.59 7.13 3.72
C CYS A 30 -1.84 7.60 3.00
N SER A 31 -2.42 8.68 3.53
CA SER A 31 -3.66 9.27 3.05
C SER A 31 -3.77 10.71 3.53
N GLY A 32 -4.66 11.49 2.91
CA GLY A 32 -4.92 12.87 3.28
C GLY A 32 -4.60 13.85 2.15
N ASP A 33 -5.03 15.08 2.36
CA ASP A 33 -4.88 16.21 1.44
C ASP A 33 -4.17 17.39 2.13
N GLY A 34 -3.39 18.14 1.36
CA GLY A 34 -2.68 19.34 1.84
C GLY A 34 -1.24 19.06 2.30
N ALA A 35 -0.70 19.97 3.12
CA ALA A 35 0.75 20.07 3.36
C ALA A 35 1.39 18.86 4.08
N ALA A 36 0.60 18.04 4.78
CA ALA A 36 1.07 16.85 5.48
C ALA A 36 0.03 15.73 5.41
N PRO A 37 0.44 14.46 5.31
CA PRO A 37 -0.49 13.36 5.28
C PRO A 37 -1.02 13.04 6.69
N VAL A 38 -2.17 12.37 6.76
CA VAL A 38 -2.77 11.83 7.99
C VAL A 38 -1.95 10.68 8.55
N GLY A 39 -1.28 9.92 7.68
CA GLY A 39 -0.38 8.83 8.02
C GLY A 39 0.73 8.68 6.98
N GLN A 40 1.77 7.91 7.26
CA GLN A 40 2.88 7.70 6.33
C GLN A 40 3.12 6.22 6.03
N THR A 41 2.22 5.36 6.49
CA THR A 41 2.39 3.92 6.37
C THR A 41 2.05 3.48 4.96
N CYS A 42 3.00 2.83 4.30
CA CYS A 42 2.85 2.24 2.98
C CYS A 42 3.27 0.76 2.99
N PRO A 43 2.92 -0.01 1.95
CA PRO A 43 3.36 -1.39 1.79
C PRO A 43 4.89 -1.51 1.78
N GLN A 44 5.39 -2.57 2.39
CA GLN A 44 6.82 -2.89 2.44
C GLN A 44 7.15 -3.99 1.45
N ALA A 45 8.43 -4.11 1.11
CA ALA A 45 8.91 -5.17 0.23
C ALA A 45 8.47 -6.56 0.75
N GLY A 46 7.87 -7.36 -0.13
CA GLY A 46 7.36 -8.69 0.19
C GLY A 46 5.90 -8.73 0.63
N ASP A 47 5.23 -7.59 0.84
CA ASP A 47 3.78 -7.57 1.04
C ASP A 47 3.07 -8.07 -0.22
N VAL A 48 2.03 -8.89 -0.03
CA VAL A 48 1.23 -9.44 -1.13
C VAL A 48 -0.04 -8.59 -1.29
N ALA A 49 -0.33 -8.21 -2.53
CA ALA A 49 -1.54 -7.47 -2.85
C ALA A 49 -2.79 -8.32 -2.60
N VAL A 50 -3.85 -7.68 -2.12
CA VAL A 50 -5.16 -8.28 -1.88
C VAL A 50 -6.19 -7.94 -2.95
N GLY A 51 -5.88 -6.97 -3.82
CA GLY A 51 -6.78 -6.50 -4.86
C GLY A 51 -6.05 -5.78 -5.99
N ASP A 52 -6.77 -5.55 -7.09
CA ASP A 52 -6.30 -4.79 -8.26
C ASP A 52 -4.96 -5.27 -8.84
N CYS A 53 -4.64 -6.55 -8.64
CA CYS A 53 -3.44 -7.14 -9.20
C CYS A 53 -3.67 -7.56 -10.66
N TYR A 54 -2.88 -7.00 -11.57
CA TYR A 54 -2.94 -7.32 -12.99
C TYR A 54 -1.56 -7.74 -13.54
N PRO A 55 -1.50 -8.62 -14.56
CA PRO A 55 -0.23 -9.13 -15.09
C PRO A 55 0.72 -8.09 -15.69
N TYR A 56 0.22 -6.90 -16.03
CA TYR A 56 1.02 -5.81 -16.59
C TYR A 56 1.65 -4.91 -15.51
N LEU A 57 1.34 -5.15 -14.23
CA LEU A 57 1.85 -4.36 -13.13
C LEU A 57 3.32 -4.71 -12.82
N PRO A 58 4.12 -3.74 -12.36
CA PRO A 58 5.53 -3.96 -12.05
C PRO A 58 5.75 -4.92 -10.87
N SER A 59 4.80 -5.00 -9.93
CA SER A 59 4.85 -5.94 -8.79
C SER A 59 4.47 -7.37 -9.14
N PHE A 60 3.94 -7.64 -10.35
CA PHE A 60 3.46 -8.96 -10.72
C PHE A 60 4.61 -9.94 -10.96
N ASN A 61 4.65 -11.02 -10.18
CA ASN A 61 5.71 -12.03 -10.23
C ASN A 61 5.39 -13.25 -11.11
N GLY A 62 4.24 -13.25 -11.80
CA GLY A 62 3.75 -14.37 -12.60
C GLY A 62 2.52 -15.08 -12.01
N THR A 63 2.28 -14.96 -10.71
CA THR A 63 1.06 -15.46 -10.05
C THR A 63 0.34 -14.37 -9.26
N ASP A 64 1.10 -13.57 -8.52
CA ASP A 64 0.59 -12.59 -7.58
C ASP A 64 1.35 -11.27 -7.72
N CYS A 65 0.79 -10.20 -7.16
CA CYS A 65 1.47 -8.91 -7.06
C CYS A 65 2.13 -8.83 -5.68
N VAL A 66 3.45 -8.78 -5.68
CA VAL A 66 4.26 -8.70 -4.46
C VAL A 66 5.05 -7.41 -4.53
N ALA A 67 4.95 -6.59 -3.49
CA ALA A 67 5.65 -5.33 -3.40
C ALA A 67 7.16 -5.57 -3.59
N PRO A 68 7.77 -5.04 -4.67
CA PRO A 68 9.16 -5.33 -4.98
C PRO A 68 10.12 -4.57 -4.06
N VAL A 69 9.69 -3.42 -3.55
CA VAL A 69 10.44 -2.51 -2.68
C VAL A 69 9.49 -1.87 -1.68
N ASP A 70 10.02 -1.17 -0.68
CA ASP A 70 9.21 -0.36 0.22
C ASP A 70 8.58 0.80 -0.55
N ALA A 71 7.26 0.92 -0.47
CA ALA A 71 6.55 2.05 -1.06
C ALA A 71 6.74 3.31 -0.19
N GLU A 72 6.84 4.45 -0.86
CA GLU A 72 7.02 5.74 -0.23
C GLU A 72 5.70 6.51 -0.24
N CYS A 73 5.42 7.21 0.87
CA CYS A 73 4.28 8.12 0.95
C CYS A 73 4.62 9.43 0.24
N VAL A 74 4.01 9.66 -0.92
CA VAL A 74 4.31 10.79 -1.82
C VAL A 74 3.03 11.50 -2.25
N TYR A 75 3.18 12.68 -2.86
CA TYR A 75 2.06 13.34 -3.54
C TYR A 75 1.73 12.60 -4.83
N VAL A 76 0.60 11.87 -4.83
CA VAL A 76 0.19 11.06 -5.97
C VAL A 76 -0.66 11.84 -6.97
N THR A 77 -1.37 12.89 -6.56
CA THR A 77 -2.15 13.76 -7.45
C THR A 77 -2.40 15.11 -6.80
N GLY A 78 -1.90 16.20 -7.40
CA GLY A 78 -2.09 17.57 -6.89
C GLY A 78 -1.58 17.71 -5.47
N ASP A 79 -2.51 17.76 -4.51
CA ASP A 79 -2.26 17.89 -3.08
C ASP A 79 -2.65 16.63 -2.27
N THR A 80 -2.91 15.49 -2.92
CA THR A 80 -3.30 14.24 -2.26
C THR A 80 -2.09 13.32 -2.04
N TRP A 81 -1.98 12.79 -0.83
CA TRP A 81 -0.95 11.82 -0.45
C TRP A 81 -1.41 10.39 -0.74
N GLY A 82 -0.47 9.58 -1.23
CA GLY A 82 -0.67 8.15 -1.46
C GLY A 82 0.66 7.43 -1.55
N CYS A 83 0.61 6.10 -1.57
CA CYS A 83 1.81 5.28 -1.70
C CYS A 83 2.23 5.15 -3.16
N ALA A 84 3.52 5.21 -3.45
CA ALA A 84 4.08 4.87 -4.75
C ALA A 84 5.39 4.10 -4.55
N PHE A 85 5.71 3.18 -5.47
CA PHE A 85 7.04 2.59 -5.48
C PHE A 85 8.06 3.56 -6.08
N PRO A 86 9.24 3.71 -5.47
CA PRO A 86 10.30 4.54 -6.04
C PRO A 86 10.76 3.95 -7.39
N THR A 87 10.76 4.79 -8.43
CA THR A 87 11.36 4.43 -9.72
C THR A 87 12.86 4.59 -9.62
N THR A 88 13.62 3.48 -9.60
CA THR A 88 15.08 3.50 -9.66
C THR A 88 15.58 3.81 -11.06
#